data_AF-A0AA88KJJ1-F1
#
_entry.id   AF-A0AA88KJJ1-F1
#
_cell.length_a   1.000
_cell.length_b   1.000
_cell.length_c   1.000
_cell.angle_alpha   90.00
_cell.angle_beta   90.00
_cell.angle_gamma   90.00
#
_symmetry.space_group_name_H-M   'P 1'
#
loop_
_entity.id
_entity.type
_entity.pdbx_description
1 polymer ?
#
loop_
_entity_poly.entity_id
_entity_poly.type
_entity_poly.pdbx_seq_one_letter_code
_entity_poly.pdbx_strand_id
1 'polypeptide(L)'
;MGLRAFRERIFNNVENEKSSNNHDEISLLLLGPSGAGISTILKQLKLMNMHQRRYTLQNLSSYSVQSQEESSSVKNAIYENVLHTTKRILREIMIEQPNSSRILFRITFEHEENIERAKILYQSLRNFTTKWLSSNSSIQQQQPPLWTPEIVNHIQHVYNDSSLQQWIKDSHHRSYMVPKISESDLYFFSHLNRITDESFTPTLEDFLHAGTKINGIDEVSVTFKNSLVKIIDPNQAGTEQRKWIDICFQSEIDAIIFVIPISEFNYGLLDSDINGPIHEALWMMEALFRNNNSCKSLPIYLLFNKMDLFKEILPSYFKANLNFRSFYPYSYQKGPCVSDIAYFIVSLFQQALSRIHQNETTLTGDFKSQKHDRVNEEMTDGFYEFTNALDPLQIQRTFEAISKHVQMIKGLPHQRKHTPSRNR
;
A
#
# COMPACT_ATOMS: atom_id res chain seq x y z
N MET A 1 1.87 -51.94 -26.42
CA MET A 1 2.95 -50.94 -26.59
C MET A 1 2.46 -49.49 -26.69
N GLY A 2 1.21 -49.18 -27.08
CA GLY A 2 0.76 -47.78 -27.28
C GLY A 2 0.51 -46.93 -26.01
N LEU A 3 0.04 -47.52 -24.91
CA LEU A 3 -0.31 -46.75 -23.69
C LEU A 3 0.90 -46.22 -22.91
N ARG A 4 2.04 -46.92 -22.97
CA ARG A 4 3.28 -46.51 -22.29
C ARG A 4 3.96 -45.36 -23.04
N ALA A 5 4.03 -45.46 -24.38
CA ALA A 5 4.54 -44.40 -25.25
C ALA A 5 3.65 -43.13 -25.24
N PHE A 6 2.32 -43.29 -25.06
CA PHE A 6 1.42 -42.15 -24.90
C PHE A 6 1.59 -41.46 -23.54
N ARG A 7 1.75 -42.23 -22.45
CA ARG A 7 2.06 -41.68 -21.11
C ARG A 7 3.40 -40.96 -21.08
N GLU A 8 4.45 -41.52 -21.70
CA GLU A 8 5.76 -40.87 -21.79
C GLU A 8 5.72 -39.61 -22.65
N ARG A 9 4.91 -39.56 -23.72
CA ARG A 9 4.70 -38.31 -24.49
C ARG A 9 3.96 -37.24 -23.70
N ILE A 10 2.94 -37.60 -22.92
CA ILE A 10 2.25 -36.63 -22.05
C ILE A 10 3.20 -36.13 -20.96
N PHE A 11 3.97 -37.03 -20.33
CA PHE A 11 4.96 -36.64 -19.30
C PHE A 11 6.06 -35.76 -19.87
N ASN A 12 6.61 -36.12 -21.03
CA ASN A 12 7.64 -35.33 -21.71
C ASN A 12 7.08 -34.02 -22.27
N ASN A 13 5.81 -33.95 -22.69
CA ASN A 13 5.20 -32.68 -23.10
C ASN A 13 4.92 -31.78 -21.89
N VAL A 14 4.50 -32.33 -20.74
CA VAL A 14 4.34 -31.57 -19.49
C VAL A 14 5.70 -31.14 -18.92
N GLU A 15 6.74 -31.98 -19.01
CA GLU A 15 8.11 -31.58 -18.64
C GLU A 15 8.71 -30.60 -19.63
N ASN A 16 8.45 -30.72 -20.94
CA ASN A 16 8.90 -29.75 -21.95
C ASN A 16 8.12 -28.43 -21.85
N GLU A 17 6.82 -28.43 -21.54
CA GLU A 17 6.05 -27.20 -21.26
C GLU A 17 6.51 -26.54 -19.95
N LYS A 18 6.86 -27.32 -18.93
CA LYS A 18 7.44 -26.81 -17.68
C LYS A 18 8.90 -26.34 -17.84
N SER A 19 9.70 -26.97 -18.68
CA SER A 19 11.12 -26.62 -18.86
C SER A 19 11.37 -25.55 -19.93
N SER A 20 10.45 -25.36 -20.89
CA SER A 20 10.58 -24.31 -21.91
C SER A 20 9.98 -22.96 -21.54
N ASN A 21 9.09 -22.87 -20.52
CA ASN A 21 8.46 -21.61 -20.11
C ASN A 21 8.80 -21.10 -18.69
N ASN A 22 9.29 -21.92 -17.74
CA ASN A 22 9.47 -21.46 -16.35
C ASN A 22 10.81 -20.77 -16.04
N HIS A 23 11.82 -20.81 -16.91
CA HIS A 23 13.13 -20.22 -16.56
C HIS A 23 13.15 -18.69 -16.63
N ASP A 24 12.20 -18.07 -17.34
CA ASP A 24 12.12 -16.61 -17.50
C ASP A 24 10.98 -15.96 -16.69
N GLU A 25 10.21 -16.76 -15.92
CA GLU A 25 9.17 -16.26 -15.04
C GLU A 25 9.72 -15.98 -13.62
N ILE A 26 9.31 -14.85 -13.05
CA ILE A 26 9.69 -14.38 -11.72
C ILE A 26 8.43 -14.07 -10.93
N SER A 27 8.20 -14.79 -9.86
CA SER A 27 7.08 -14.59 -8.93
C SER A 27 7.52 -13.75 -7.73
N LEU A 28 6.92 -12.57 -7.57
CA LEU A 28 7.17 -11.63 -6.49
C LEU A 28 5.95 -11.53 -5.59
N LEU A 29 6.13 -11.69 -4.28
CA LEU A 29 5.07 -11.47 -3.30
C LEU A 29 5.12 -10.04 -2.76
N LEU A 30 4.02 -9.30 -2.87
CA LEU A 30 3.93 -7.92 -2.40
C LEU A 30 3.16 -7.85 -1.07
N LEU A 31 3.82 -7.36 -0.01
CA LEU A 31 3.30 -7.32 1.36
C LEU A 31 3.41 -5.93 1.98
N GLY A 32 2.59 -5.66 2.99
CA GLY A 32 2.61 -4.41 3.75
C GLY A 32 1.27 -4.11 4.43
N PRO A 33 1.24 -3.16 5.38
CA PRO A 33 0.03 -2.79 6.10
C PRO A 33 -0.98 -2.09 5.19
N SER A 34 -2.22 -1.96 5.67
CA SER A 34 -3.27 -1.24 4.96
C SER A 34 -2.86 0.21 4.70
N GLY A 35 -3.05 0.68 3.47
CA GLY A 35 -2.67 2.04 3.07
C GLY A 35 -1.18 2.25 2.81
N ALA A 36 -0.35 1.19 2.80
CA ALA A 36 1.07 1.27 2.43
C ALA A 36 1.31 1.70 0.97
N GLY A 37 0.30 1.56 0.10
CA GLY A 37 0.38 1.87 -1.34
C GLY A 37 0.53 0.66 -2.25
N ILE A 38 0.28 -0.56 -1.75
CA ILE A 38 0.31 -1.82 -2.51
C ILE A 38 -0.60 -1.74 -3.74
N SER A 39 -1.88 -1.38 -3.55
CA SER A 39 -2.84 -1.23 -4.65
C SER A 39 -2.37 -0.23 -5.70
N THR A 40 -1.81 0.91 -5.28
CA THR A 40 -1.26 1.93 -6.18
C THR A 40 -0.10 1.39 -7.02
N ILE A 41 0.84 0.66 -6.40
CA ILE A 41 1.95 0.00 -7.11
C ILE A 41 1.40 -1.00 -8.14
N LEU A 42 0.44 -1.86 -7.76
CA LEU A 42 -0.18 -2.82 -8.68
C LEU A 42 -0.89 -2.15 -9.85
N LYS A 43 -1.55 -1.00 -9.62
CA LYS A 43 -2.16 -0.19 -10.67
C LYS A 43 -1.13 0.32 -11.66
N GLN A 44 -0.01 0.87 -11.17
CA GLN A 44 1.10 1.31 -12.04
C GLN A 44 1.61 0.14 -12.89
N LEU A 45 1.80 -1.03 -12.29
CA LEU A 45 2.28 -2.22 -12.97
C LEU A 45 1.28 -2.74 -14.01
N LYS A 46 -0.02 -2.76 -13.68
CA LYS A 46 -1.08 -3.10 -14.63
C LYS A 46 -1.08 -2.15 -15.83
N LEU A 47 -0.94 -0.85 -15.56
CA LEU A 47 -0.84 0.18 -16.60
C LEU A 47 0.41 -0.02 -17.49
N MET A 48 1.55 -0.44 -16.93
CA MET A 48 2.73 -0.80 -17.74
C MET A 48 2.43 -1.96 -18.69
N ASN A 49 1.79 -3.02 -18.19
CA ASN A 49 1.56 -4.24 -18.97
C ASN A 49 0.56 -4.04 -20.12
N MET A 50 -0.56 -3.33 -19.87
CA MET A 50 -1.62 -3.13 -20.87
C MET A 50 -1.12 -2.45 -22.16
N HIS A 51 -0.02 -1.70 -22.08
CA HIS A 51 0.47 -0.93 -23.22
C HIS A 51 1.75 -1.47 -23.87
N GLN A 52 2.32 -2.58 -23.38
CA GLN A 52 3.59 -3.19 -23.86
C GLN A 52 4.74 -2.17 -24.06
N ARG A 53 4.70 -1.02 -23.38
CA ARG A 53 5.62 0.10 -23.59
C ARG A 53 6.22 0.52 -22.26
N ARG A 54 7.53 0.78 -22.25
CA ARG A 54 8.20 1.51 -21.17
C ARG A 54 7.54 2.88 -21.00
N TYR A 55 7.36 3.35 -19.76
CA TYR A 55 6.99 4.74 -19.54
C TYR A 55 8.08 5.63 -20.14
N THR A 56 7.68 6.43 -21.12
CA THR A 56 8.48 7.51 -21.68
C THR A 56 7.70 8.79 -21.44
N LEU A 57 8.41 9.90 -21.21
CA LEU A 57 7.81 11.21 -20.93
C LEU A 57 6.76 11.63 -21.98
N GLN A 58 6.87 11.14 -23.22
CA GLN A 58 5.94 11.40 -24.32
C GLN A 58 4.65 10.55 -24.27
N ASN A 59 4.67 9.36 -23.67
CA ASN A 59 3.49 8.49 -23.60
C ASN A 59 2.60 8.83 -22.39
N LEU A 60 3.15 9.47 -21.34
CA LEU A 60 2.44 9.83 -20.11
C LEU A 60 1.19 10.71 -20.32
N SER A 61 1.21 11.58 -21.34
CA SER A 61 0.06 12.44 -21.68
C SER A 61 -1.02 11.76 -22.52
N SER A 62 -0.80 10.52 -22.99
CA SER A 62 -1.72 9.77 -23.86
C SER A 62 -2.49 8.65 -23.14
N TYR A 63 -2.29 8.50 -21.82
CA TYR A 63 -2.99 7.49 -21.02
C TYR A 63 -4.43 7.94 -20.74
N SER A 64 -5.40 7.30 -21.39
CA SER A 64 -6.82 7.42 -21.08
C SER A 64 -7.36 6.04 -20.68
N VAL A 65 -8.26 5.98 -19.69
CA VAL A 65 -9.00 4.75 -19.35
C VAL A 65 -9.70 4.24 -20.60
N GLN A 66 -9.25 3.10 -21.14
CA GLN A 66 -9.55 2.70 -22.53
C GLN A 66 -10.93 2.08 -22.73
N SER A 67 -11.58 1.59 -21.66
CA SER A 67 -12.92 0.99 -21.74
C SER A 67 -13.97 1.83 -20.98
N GLN A 68 -15.16 1.95 -21.56
CA GLN A 68 -16.30 2.66 -20.93
C GLN A 68 -16.70 2.01 -19.59
N GLU A 69 -16.53 0.69 -19.46
CA GLU A 69 -16.84 -0.07 -18.24
C GLU A 69 -15.84 0.19 -17.12
N GLU A 70 -14.52 0.18 -17.40
CA GLU A 70 -13.51 0.54 -16.39
C GLU A 70 -13.66 2.01 -15.96
N SER A 71 -13.90 2.90 -16.92
CA SER A 71 -14.10 4.33 -16.62
C SER A 71 -15.29 4.55 -15.68
N SER A 72 -16.40 3.84 -15.92
CA SER A 72 -17.60 3.90 -15.07
C SER A 72 -17.35 3.31 -13.68
N SER A 73 -16.61 2.19 -13.58
CA SER A 73 -16.24 1.58 -12.30
C SER A 73 -15.36 2.51 -11.45
N VAL A 74 -14.37 3.14 -12.08
CA VAL A 74 -13.45 4.09 -11.44
C VAL A 74 -14.21 5.34 -11.00
N LYS A 75 -15.08 5.89 -11.86
CA LYS A 75 -15.95 7.03 -11.54
C LYS A 75 -16.80 6.75 -10.29
N ASN A 76 -17.43 5.57 -10.23
CA ASN A 76 -18.24 5.17 -9.08
C ASN A 76 -17.43 5.05 -7.79
N ALA A 77 -16.23 4.50 -7.85
CA ALA A 77 -15.38 4.40 -6.68
C ALA A 77 -14.86 5.76 -6.20
N ILE A 78 -14.60 6.70 -7.10
CA ILE A 78 -14.24 8.08 -6.74
C ILE A 78 -15.40 8.73 -5.98
N TYR A 79 -16.62 8.61 -6.51
CA TYR A 79 -17.83 9.13 -5.86
C TYR A 79 -18.04 8.52 -4.48
N GLU A 80 -17.86 7.20 -4.35
CA GLU A 80 -17.93 6.52 -3.07
C GLU A 80 -16.86 7.02 -2.08
N ASN A 81 -15.61 7.21 -2.52
CA ASN A 81 -14.53 7.74 -1.66
C ASN A 81 -14.86 9.15 -1.15
N VAL A 82 -15.38 10.03 -2.02
CA VAL A 82 -15.79 11.38 -1.63
C VAL A 82 -16.92 11.34 -0.59
N LEU A 83 -17.93 10.47 -0.76
CA LEU A 83 -19.02 10.31 0.20
C LEU A 83 -18.53 9.76 1.55
N HIS A 84 -17.67 8.73 1.54
CA HIS A 84 -17.10 8.17 2.78
C HIS A 84 -16.22 9.17 3.51
N THR A 85 -15.41 9.94 2.79
CA THR A 85 -14.57 10.93 3.45
C THR A 85 -15.38 12.10 3.95
N THR A 86 -16.39 12.55 3.21
CA THR A 86 -17.34 13.55 3.72
C THR A 86 -17.94 13.07 5.05
N LYS A 87 -18.43 11.83 5.09
CA LYS A 87 -18.95 11.21 6.31
C LYS A 87 -17.91 11.21 7.44
N ARG A 88 -16.67 10.81 7.16
CA ARG A 88 -15.60 10.75 8.16
C ARG A 88 -15.26 12.14 8.70
N ILE A 89 -15.13 13.15 7.84
CA ILE A 89 -14.90 14.54 8.24
C ILE A 89 -16.05 15.02 9.14
N LEU A 90 -17.29 14.79 8.72
CA LEU A 90 -18.47 15.20 9.50
C LEU A 90 -18.53 14.56 10.87
N ARG A 91 -18.26 13.24 10.99
CA ARG A 91 -18.22 12.54 12.29
C ARG A 91 -17.23 13.14 13.28
N GLU A 92 -16.22 13.86 12.81
CA GLU A 92 -15.19 14.41 13.65
C GLU A 92 -15.40 15.85 14.02
N ILE A 93 -15.91 16.63 13.08
CA ILE A 93 -16.27 18.00 13.38
C ILE A 93 -17.58 18.05 14.17
N MET A 94 -18.42 17.02 14.13
CA MET A 94 -19.70 16.97 14.83
C MET A 94 -19.59 16.19 16.15
N ILE A 95 -20.12 16.79 17.22
CA ILE A 95 -20.24 16.16 18.54
C ILE A 95 -21.72 15.91 18.81
N GLU A 96 -22.10 14.63 18.85
CA GLU A 96 -23.41 14.20 19.33
C GLU A 96 -23.40 14.21 20.86
N GLN A 97 -24.33 14.93 21.47
CA GLN A 97 -24.52 14.91 22.92
C GLN A 97 -25.42 13.73 23.32
N PRO A 98 -24.98 12.83 24.21
CA PRO A 98 -25.86 11.80 24.76
C PRO A 98 -26.96 12.53 25.53
N ASN A 99 -28.21 12.44 25.07
CA ASN A 99 -29.43 13.05 25.65
C ASN A 99 -29.86 14.42 25.10
N SER A 100 -29.31 14.91 23.98
CA SER A 100 -29.85 16.09 23.31
C SER A 100 -29.86 15.92 21.79
N SER A 101 -30.93 16.38 21.12
CA SER A 101 -30.96 16.50 19.65
C SER A 101 -30.05 17.61 19.11
N ARG A 102 -29.33 18.32 19.99
CA ARG A 102 -28.38 19.37 19.60
C ARG A 102 -27.05 18.76 19.15
N ILE A 103 -26.70 19.06 17.91
CA ILE A 103 -25.40 18.76 17.32
C ILE A 103 -24.50 19.97 17.54
N LEU A 104 -23.35 19.76 18.16
CA LEU A 104 -22.30 20.78 18.30
C LEU A 104 -21.22 20.56 17.24
N PHE A 105 -20.56 21.63 16.83
CA PHE A 105 -19.43 21.56 15.90
C PHE A 105 -18.12 21.94 16.62
N ARG A 106 -17.04 21.20 16.37
CA ARG A 106 -15.67 21.51 16.80
C ARG A 106 -15.09 22.71 16.06
N ILE A 107 -15.71 23.10 14.96
CA ILE A 107 -15.35 24.26 14.15
C ILE A 107 -16.51 25.25 14.12
N THR A 108 -16.18 26.52 13.94
CA THR A 108 -17.16 27.58 13.68
C THR A 108 -17.16 27.83 12.18
N PHE A 109 -18.18 27.36 11.47
CA PHE A 109 -18.33 27.65 10.05
C PHE A 109 -18.35 29.15 9.79
N GLU A 110 -17.74 29.59 8.70
CA GLU A 110 -17.76 30.99 8.29
C GLU A 110 -19.19 31.42 7.92
N HIS A 111 -19.94 30.52 7.29
CA HIS A 111 -21.32 30.76 6.86
C HIS A 111 -22.31 29.91 7.65
N GLU A 112 -23.33 30.53 8.25
CA GLU A 112 -24.37 29.81 9.01
C GLU A 112 -25.14 28.79 8.15
N GLU A 113 -25.29 29.05 6.85
CA GLU A 113 -25.91 28.10 5.91
C GLU A 113 -25.17 26.76 5.86
N ASN A 114 -23.84 26.77 6.03
CA ASN A 114 -23.03 25.56 6.00
C ASN A 114 -23.28 24.65 7.22
N ILE A 115 -23.80 25.21 8.32
CA ILE A 115 -24.22 24.43 9.49
C ILE A 115 -25.39 23.51 9.11
N GLU A 116 -26.40 24.05 8.43
CA GLU A 116 -27.56 23.27 7.99
C GLU A 116 -27.18 22.27 6.89
N ARG A 117 -26.35 22.67 5.93
CA ARG A 117 -25.80 21.77 4.91
C ARG A 117 -25.04 20.59 5.55
N ALA A 118 -24.20 20.85 6.54
CA ALA A 118 -23.45 19.81 7.25
C ALA A 118 -24.37 18.85 8.02
N LYS A 119 -25.44 19.34 8.64
CA LYS A 119 -26.47 18.50 9.30
C LYS A 119 -27.18 17.58 8.31
N ILE A 120 -27.60 18.10 7.16
CA ILE A 120 -28.23 17.32 6.09
C ILE A 120 -27.29 16.21 5.61
N LEU A 121 -26.03 16.57 5.30
CA LEU A 121 -25.02 15.60 4.88
C LEU A 121 -24.81 14.50 5.92
N TYR A 122 -24.71 14.87 7.20
CA TYR A 122 -24.50 13.91 8.28
C TYR A 122 -25.65 12.92 8.42
N GLN A 123 -26.89 13.41 8.36
CA GLN A 123 -28.10 12.58 8.43
C GLN A 123 -28.17 11.62 7.22
N SER A 124 -27.94 12.14 6.02
CA SER A 124 -27.96 11.37 4.77
C SER A 124 -26.85 10.31 4.72
N LEU A 125 -25.66 10.63 5.22
CA LEU A 125 -24.49 9.74 5.14
C LEU A 125 -24.32 8.81 6.34
N ARG A 126 -25.07 9.00 7.45
CA ARG A 126 -24.92 8.20 8.68
C ARG A 126 -24.98 6.70 8.42
N ASN A 127 -25.94 6.27 7.59
CA ASN A 127 -26.19 4.87 7.26
C ASN A 127 -25.50 4.41 5.96
N PHE A 128 -24.76 5.29 5.28
CA PHE A 128 -24.00 4.91 4.09
C PHE A 128 -22.89 3.94 4.49
N THR A 129 -22.88 2.74 3.90
CA THR A 129 -21.88 1.69 4.16
C THR A 129 -21.18 1.29 2.88
N THR A 130 -19.95 0.81 3.01
CA THR A 130 -18.99 0.43 1.94
C THR A 130 -19.42 -0.73 1.04
N LYS A 131 -20.65 -1.24 1.19
CA LYS A 131 -21.10 -2.48 0.53
C LYS A 131 -21.77 -2.26 -0.83
N TRP A 132 -22.01 -1.02 -1.25
CA TRP A 132 -22.79 -0.76 -2.47
C TRP A 132 -22.18 -1.42 -3.72
N LEU A 133 -20.86 -1.27 -3.97
CA LEU A 133 -20.19 -1.93 -5.10
C LEU A 133 -20.12 -3.46 -4.97
N SER A 134 -20.00 -3.99 -3.75
CA SER A 134 -19.87 -5.45 -3.53
C SER A 134 -21.21 -6.21 -3.62
N SER A 135 -22.33 -5.53 -3.45
CA SER A 135 -23.66 -6.17 -3.40
C SER A 135 -24.48 -6.02 -4.68
N ASN A 136 -24.05 -5.15 -5.61
CA ASN A 136 -24.86 -4.72 -6.75
C ASN A 136 -24.14 -4.89 -8.10
N SER A 137 -23.54 -6.05 -8.35
CA SER A 137 -22.96 -6.40 -9.66
C SER A 137 -23.96 -6.43 -10.83
N SER A 138 -25.26 -6.26 -10.55
CA SER A 138 -26.35 -6.35 -11.53
C SER A 138 -27.07 -5.03 -11.81
N ILE A 139 -26.71 -3.92 -11.14
CA ILE A 139 -27.46 -2.67 -11.28
C ILE A 139 -26.82 -1.77 -12.33
N GLN A 140 -27.57 -1.49 -13.40
CA GLN A 140 -27.28 -0.50 -14.46
C GLN A 140 -27.22 0.96 -13.96
N GLN A 141 -27.07 1.18 -12.66
CA GLN A 141 -26.94 2.52 -12.08
C GLN A 141 -25.53 3.04 -12.35
N GLN A 142 -25.47 4.15 -13.09
CA GLN A 142 -24.22 4.81 -13.47
C GLN A 142 -23.51 5.50 -12.31
N GLN A 143 -24.15 5.64 -11.13
CA GLN A 143 -23.66 6.41 -9.97
C GLN A 143 -24.17 5.83 -8.64
N PRO A 144 -23.45 6.06 -7.51
CA PRO A 144 -23.95 5.70 -6.18
C PRO A 144 -25.28 6.42 -5.85
N PRO A 145 -26.21 5.78 -5.12
CA PRO A 145 -27.56 6.30 -4.90
C PRO A 145 -27.61 7.61 -4.10
N LEU A 146 -26.57 7.90 -3.31
CA LEU A 146 -26.45 9.16 -2.56
C LEU A 146 -25.71 10.26 -3.32
N TRP A 147 -25.21 9.98 -4.53
CA TRP A 147 -24.56 10.97 -5.39
C TRP A 147 -25.62 11.80 -6.14
N THR A 148 -26.39 12.60 -5.39
CA THR A 148 -27.42 13.48 -5.97
C THR A 148 -26.89 14.91 -6.12
N PRO A 149 -27.42 15.73 -7.06
CA PRO A 149 -27.00 17.13 -7.21
C PRO A 149 -27.11 17.95 -5.93
N GLU A 150 -28.12 17.67 -5.09
CA GLU A 150 -28.31 18.30 -3.78
C GLU A 150 -27.17 17.96 -2.82
N ILE A 151 -26.83 16.68 -2.68
CA ILE A 151 -25.76 16.22 -1.79
C ILE A 151 -24.40 16.74 -2.29
N VAL A 152 -24.16 16.68 -3.59
CA VAL A 152 -22.95 17.21 -4.23
C VAL A 152 -22.79 18.71 -3.94
N ASN A 153 -23.86 19.49 -4.11
CA ASN A 153 -23.88 20.91 -3.83
C ASN A 153 -23.57 21.21 -2.35
N HIS A 154 -24.13 20.43 -1.43
CA HIS A 154 -23.82 20.56 0.00
C HIS A 154 -22.35 20.23 0.30
N ILE A 155 -21.79 19.16 -0.29
CA ILE A 155 -20.38 18.79 -0.11
C ILE A 155 -19.47 19.93 -0.59
N GLN A 156 -19.73 20.51 -1.76
CA GLN A 156 -18.94 21.62 -2.29
C GLN A 156 -18.93 22.83 -1.36
N HIS A 157 -20.11 23.25 -0.88
CA HIS A 157 -20.21 24.42 0.00
C HIS A 157 -19.58 24.21 1.38
N VAL A 158 -19.81 23.03 1.98
CA VAL A 158 -19.24 22.69 3.29
C VAL A 158 -17.72 22.56 3.19
N TYR A 159 -17.21 21.89 2.15
CA TYR A 159 -15.77 21.72 1.94
C TYR A 159 -15.07 23.04 1.67
N ASN A 160 -15.64 23.91 0.83
CA ASN A 160 -15.04 25.19 0.48
C ASN A 160 -15.11 26.25 1.61
N ASP A 161 -15.74 25.95 2.75
CA ASP A 161 -15.74 26.82 3.91
C ASP A 161 -14.32 26.99 4.48
N SER A 162 -13.89 28.24 4.68
CA SER A 162 -12.54 28.57 5.14
C SER A 162 -12.20 27.90 6.47
N SER A 163 -13.17 27.77 7.36
CA SER A 163 -12.97 27.15 8.68
C SER A 163 -12.73 25.65 8.56
N LEU A 164 -13.41 24.97 7.65
CA LEU A 164 -13.18 23.54 7.42
C LEU A 164 -11.85 23.31 6.70
N GLN A 165 -11.51 24.12 5.70
CA GLN A 165 -10.21 24.07 5.04
C GLN A 165 -9.05 24.28 6.02
N GLN A 166 -9.18 25.28 6.90
CA GLN A 166 -8.18 25.54 7.93
C GLN A 166 -8.10 24.37 8.91
N TRP A 167 -9.25 23.81 9.33
CA TRP A 167 -9.28 22.65 10.19
C TRP A 167 -8.57 21.46 9.55
N ILE A 168 -8.82 21.15 8.28
CA ILE A 168 -8.15 20.06 7.53
C ILE A 168 -6.64 20.31 7.45
N LYS A 169 -6.21 21.52 7.03
CA LYS A 169 -4.78 21.89 6.98
C LYS A 169 -4.12 21.73 8.34
N ASP A 170 -4.78 22.26 9.36
CA ASP A 170 -4.30 22.10 10.71
C ASP A 170 -4.33 20.64 11.16
N SER A 171 -5.25 19.79 10.69
CA SER A 171 -5.22 18.34 10.97
C SER A 171 -4.01 17.65 10.36
N HIS A 172 -3.58 18.07 9.16
CA HIS A 172 -2.34 17.56 8.55
C HIS A 172 -1.10 17.94 9.35
N HIS A 173 -1.08 19.15 9.92
CA HIS A 173 0.00 19.60 10.79
C HIS A 173 -0.14 19.06 12.23
N ARG A 174 -1.38 18.88 12.70
CA ARG A 174 -1.76 18.28 13.98
C ARG A 174 -1.90 16.78 13.79
N SER A 175 -0.76 16.15 13.54
CA SER A 175 -0.50 14.70 13.52
C SER A 175 -1.10 13.89 14.71
N TYR A 176 -1.76 14.53 15.67
CA TYR A 176 -2.01 14.00 17.00
C TYR A 176 -3.50 13.93 17.40
N MET A 177 -4.44 14.62 16.75
CA MET A 177 -5.84 14.65 17.23
C MET A 177 -6.91 14.90 16.14
N VAL A 178 -6.92 14.17 15.02
CA VAL A 178 -8.07 14.06 14.10
C VAL A 178 -7.91 12.74 13.33
N PRO A 179 -8.94 11.92 13.05
CA PRO A 179 -8.75 10.73 12.27
C PRO A 179 -8.24 11.07 10.88
N LYS A 180 -7.33 10.21 10.45
CA LYS A 180 -6.62 10.21 9.19
C LYS A 180 -7.56 10.47 8.01
N ILE A 181 -7.56 11.69 7.47
CA ILE A 181 -7.99 11.93 6.09
C ILE A 181 -6.86 11.38 5.22
N SER A 182 -7.16 10.43 4.33
CA SER A 182 -6.10 9.86 3.50
C SER A 182 -5.69 10.87 2.42
N GLU A 183 -4.46 10.75 1.93
CA GLU A 183 -3.95 11.57 0.84
C GLU A 183 -4.85 11.52 -0.40
N SER A 184 -5.31 10.32 -0.79
CA SER A 184 -6.26 10.15 -1.88
C SER A 184 -7.52 10.95 -1.68
N ASP A 185 -7.98 11.08 -0.44
CA ASP A 185 -9.16 11.87 -0.17
C ASP A 185 -8.90 13.36 -0.38
N LEU A 186 -7.79 13.89 0.14
CA LEU A 186 -7.41 15.29 -0.09
C LEU A 186 -7.27 15.61 -1.57
N TYR A 187 -6.67 14.69 -2.33
CA TYR A 187 -6.58 14.80 -3.77
C TYR A 187 -7.97 14.95 -4.38
N PHE A 188 -8.94 14.10 -4.03
CA PHE A 188 -10.30 14.20 -4.57
C PHE A 188 -10.99 15.51 -4.16
N PHE A 189 -10.86 15.95 -2.92
CA PHE A 189 -11.50 17.19 -2.51
C PHE A 189 -10.84 18.43 -3.12
N SER A 190 -9.52 18.43 -3.36
CA SER A 190 -8.85 19.51 -4.10
C SER A 190 -9.33 19.60 -5.56
N HIS A 191 -9.83 18.50 -6.12
CA HIS A 191 -10.40 18.41 -7.46
C HIS A 191 -11.92 18.29 -7.47
N LEU A 192 -12.60 18.62 -6.36
CA LEU A 192 -14.03 18.37 -6.18
C LEU A 192 -14.86 19.00 -7.31
N ASN A 193 -14.55 20.23 -7.73
CA ASN A 193 -15.26 20.93 -8.80
C ASN A 193 -15.23 20.14 -10.13
N ARG A 194 -14.10 19.50 -10.47
CA ARG A 194 -13.96 18.67 -11.67
C ARG A 194 -14.69 17.34 -11.54
N ILE A 195 -14.68 16.73 -10.35
CA ILE A 195 -15.30 15.43 -10.07
C ILE A 195 -16.83 15.51 -10.06
N THR A 196 -17.35 16.65 -9.59
CA THR A 196 -18.78 16.91 -9.43
C THR A 196 -19.46 17.39 -10.71
N ASP A 197 -18.69 17.67 -11.76
CA ASP A 197 -19.20 18.00 -13.10
C ASP A 197 -19.90 16.79 -13.74
N GLU A 198 -21.02 17.01 -14.42
CA GLU A 198 -21.77 15.95 -15.09
C GLU A 198 -20.95 15.26 -16.20
N SER A 199 -20.09 16.03 -16.88
CA SER A 199 -19.18 15.58 -17.94
C SER A 199 -17.87 14.98 -17.41
N PHE A 200 -17.74 14.82 -16.08
CA PHE A 200 -16.53 14.30 -15.45
C PHE A 200 -16.10 12.95 -16.06
N THR A 201 -14.85 12.94 -16.53
CA THR A 201 -14.13 11.74 -16.98
C THR A 201 -12.90 11.53 -16.10
N PRO A 202 -12.73 10.34 -15.49
CA PRO A 202 -11.57 10.05 -14.66
C PRO A 202 -10.26 10.12 -15.45
N THR A 203 -9.28 10.78 -14.84
CA THR A 203 -7.89 10.82 -15.32
C THR A 203 -7.10 9.62 -14.80
N LEU A 204 -5.87 9.46 -15.31
CA LEU A 204 -4.94 8.46 -14.79
C LEU A 204 -4.63 8.67 -13.30
N GLU A 205 -4.47 9.93 -12.89
CA GLU A 205 -4.19 10.29 -11.50
C GLU A 205 -5.39 9.94 -10.60
N ASP A 206 -6.62 10.21 -11.06
CA ASP A 206 -7.84 9.78 -10.35
C ASP A 206 -7.90 8.26 -10.16
N PHE A 207 -7.49 7.50 -11.18
CA PHE A 207 -7.43 6.04 -11.11
C PHE A 207 -6.42 5.54 -10.07
N LEU A 208 -5.26 6.18 -9.98
CA LEU A 208 -4.21 5.84 -9.00
C LEU A 208 -4.64 6.15 -7.56
N HIS A 209 -5.36 7.26 -7.36
CA HIS A 209 -5.88 7.64 -6.04
C HIS A 209 -7.13 6.85 -5.63
N ALA A 210 -7.93 6.35 -6.58
CA ALA A 210 -9.17 5.65 -6.27
C ALA A 210 -8.88 4.37 -5.49
N GLY A 211 -9.62 4.11 -4.40
CA GLY A 211 -9.55 2.84 -3.67
C GLY A 211 -10.19 1.64 -4.37
N THR A 212 -10.35 1.66 -5.71
CA THR A 212 -10.97 0.55 -6.45
C THR A 212 -10.24 -0.75 -6.16
N LYS A 213 -10.95 -1.70 -5.54
CA LYS A 213 -10.53 -3.10 -5.60
C LYS A 213 -10.41 -3.47 -7.06
N ILE A 214 -9.25 -3.98 -7.43
CA ILE A 214 -9.09 -4.58 -8.74
C ILE A 214 -9.75 -5.96 -8.60
N ASN A 215 -11.07 -6.02 -8.80
CA ASN A 215 -11.83 -7.26 -8.64
C ASN A 215 -11.15 -8.41 -9.40
N GLY A 216 -10.76 -9.47 -8.69
CA GLY A 216 -10.24 -10.70 -9.28
C GLY A 216 -8.80 -10.65 -9.80
N ILE A 217 -8.01 -9.63 -9.48
CA ILE A 217 -6.56 -9.64 -9.77
C ILE A 217 -5.81 -9.95 -8.49
N ASP A 218 -5.74 -11.24 -8.16
CA ASP A 218 -4.80 -11.78 -7.16
C ASP A 218 -3.34 -11.63 -7.64
N GLU A 219 -3.16 -11.45 -8.95
CA GLU A 219 -1.87 -11.55 -9.64
C GLU A 219 -1.77 -10.55 -10.81
N VAL A 220 -0.76 -9.68 -10.80
CA VAL A 220 -0.40 -8.79 -11.92
C VAL A 220 0.85 -9.32 -12.60
N SER A 221 0.76 -9.70 -13.86
CA SER A 221 1.93 -10.05 -14.67
C SER A 221 2.40 -8.85 -15.50
N VAL A 222 3.70 -8.58 -15.51
CA VAL A 222 4.34 -7.52 -16.31
C VAL A 222 5.62 -8.06 -16.91
N THR A 223 5.83 -7.85 -18.21
CA THR A 223 7.08 -8.23 -18.85
C THR A 223 8.10 -7.10 -18.75
N PHE A 224 9.21 -7.35 -18.04
CA PHE A 224 10.37 -6.45 -18.02
C PHE A 224 11.46 -7.02 -18.92
N LYS A 225 11.74 -6.34 -20.04
CA LYS A 225 12.65 -6.84 -21.10
C LYS A 225 12.18 -8.20 -21.63
N ASN A 226 12.80 -9.29 -21.18
CA ASN A 226 12.51 -10.66 -21.63
C ASN A 226 11.98 -11.55 -20.50
N SER A 227 11.73 -11.00 -19.31
CA SER A 227 11.31 -11.79 -18.16
C SER A 227 9.92 -11.42 -17.73
N LEU A 228 9.09 -12.44 -17.57
CA LEU A 228 7.72 -12.30 -17.11
C LEU A 228 7.74 -12.18 -15.60
N VAL A 229 7.39 -11.01 -15.07
CA VAL A 229 7.32 -10.78 -13.62
C VAL A 229 5.88 -10.85 -13.18
N LYS A 230 5.55 -11.88 -12.41
CA LYS A 230 4.26 -12.11 -11.80
C LYS A 230 4.27 -11.57 -10.38
N ILE A 231 3.31 -10.72 -10.03
CA ILE A 231 3.27 -10.00 -8.76
C ILE A 231 1.98 -10.37 -8.03
N ILE A 232 2.10 -10.96 -6.85
CA ILE A 232 1.00 -11.53 -6.08
C ILE A 232 0.65 -10.61 -4.91
N ASP A 233 -0.62 -10.23 -4.79
CA ASP A 233 -1.14 -9.46 -3.65
C ASP A 233 -2.11 -10.30 -2.80
N PRO A 234 -1.66 -10.82 -1.65
CA PRO A 234 -2.47 -11.68 -0.81
C PRO A 234 -3.63 -10.93 -0.14
N ASN A 235 -3.63 -9.58 -0.13
CA ASN A 235 -4.66 -8.79 0.52
C ASN A 235 -5.94 -8.63 -0.32
N GLN A 236 -5.92 -9.00 -1.60
CA GLN A 236 -7.07 -8.88 -2.50
C GLN A 236 -7.86 -10.18 -2.71
N ALA A 237 -7.32 -11.32 -2.29
CA ALA A 237 -7.89 -12.67 -2.46
C ALA A 237 -9.10 -12.99 -1.57
N GLY A 238 -9.85 -11.99 -1.10
CA GLY A 238 -11.11 -12.18 -0.35
C GLY A 238 -10.98 -12.99 0.95
N THR A 239 -9.77 -13.18 1.46
CA THR A 239 -9.50 -14.04 2.61
C THR A 239 -8.87 -13.24 3.75
N GLU A 240 -9.16 -13.69 4.97
CA GLU A 240 -8.77 -13.04 6.23
C GLU A 240 -7.29 -12.63 6.26
N GLN A 241 -6.98 -11.53 6.98
CA GLN A 241 -5.68 -10.84 7.13
C GLN A 241 -4.45 -11.71 7.48
N ARG A 242 -4.56 -13.04 7.51
CA ARG A 242 -3.55 -14.00 7.94
C ARG A 242 -3.21 -15.09 6.91
N LYS A 243 -3.90 -15.17 5.76
CA LYS A 243 -3.60 -16.17 4.71
C LYS A 243 -2.37 -15.86 3.85
N TRP A 244 -1.76 -14.68 3.99
CA TRP A 244 -0.46 -14.39 3.36
C TRP A 244 0.63 -15.39 3.82
N ILE A 245 0.49 -15.96 5.03
CA ILE A 245 1.32 -17.04 5.54
C ILE A 245 1.15 -18.29 4.67
N ASP A 246 -0.10 -18.65 4.34
CA ASP A 246 -0.48 -19.84 3.56
C ASP A 246 -0.13 -19.72 2.07
N ILE A 247 -0.26 -18.52 1.48
CA ILE A 247 0.07 -18.26 0.07
C ILE A 247 1.56 -18.53 -0.20
N CYS A 248 2.43 -18.24 0.77
CA CYS A 248 3.84 -18.57 0.69
C CYS A 248 4.12 -20.08 0.60
N PHE A 249 3.18 -20.95 0.98
CA PHE A 249 3.31 -22.40 0.87
C PHE A 249 2.74 -22.97 -0.44
N GLN A 250 1.85 -22.25 -1.12
CA GLN A 250 1.09 -22.77 -2.27
C GLN A 250 1.68 -22.38 -3.63
N SER A 251 2.47 -21.31 -3.69
CA SER A 251 3.08 -20.80 -4.93
C SER A 251 4.60 -20.81 -4.85
N GLU A 252 5.29 -21.11 -5.96
CA GLU A 252 6.73 -20.90 -6.08
C GLU A 252 7.00 -19.39 -6.14
N ILE A 253 7.38 -18.80 -5.01
CA ILE A 253 7.73 -17.38 -4.87
C ILE A 253 9.25 -17.25 -4.92
N ASP A 254 9.74 -16.29 -5.71
CA ASP A 254 11.17 -16.05 -5.91
C ASP A 254 11.73 -14.92 -5.07
N ALA A 255 10.88 -13.96 -4.68
CA ALA A 255 11.26 -12.89 -3.77
C ALA A 255 10.06 -12.26 -3.07
N ILE A 256 10.34 -11.59 -1.95
CA ILE A 256 9.34 -10.86 -1.17
C ILE A 256 9.65 -9.36 -1.27
N ILE A 257 8.62 -8.55 -1.51
CA ILE A 257 8.67 -7.09 -1.46
C ILE A 257 7.78 -6.62 -0.32
N PHE A 258 8.38 -5.96 0.68
CA PHE A 258 7.66 -5.29 1.76
C PHE A 258 7.53 -3.79 1.49
N VAL A 259 6.30 -3.30 1.37
CA VAL A 259 5.96 -1.88 1.18
C VAL A 259 5.66 -1.25 2.53
N ILE A 260 6.40 -0.19 2.86
CA ILE A 260 6.35 0.49 4.16
C ILE A 260 5.96 1.95 3.97
N PRO A 261 4.86 2.45 4.57
CA PRO A 261 4.47 3.86 4.47
C PRO A 261 5.34 4.73 5.40
N ILE A 262 6.47 5.22 4.92
CA ILE A 262 7.43 5.97 5.75
C ILE A 262 6.88 7.30 6.27
N SER A 263 5.93 7.89 5.56
CA SER A 263 5.24 9.12 5.96
C SER A 263 4.39 8.96 7.23
N GLU A 264 4.10 7.73 7.66
CA GLU A 264 3.22 7.42 8.79
C GLU A 264 4.00 7.08 10.08
N PHE A 265 5.23 7.55 10.19
CA PHE A 265 6.15 7.30 11.32
C PHE A 265 5.66 7.83 12.67
N ASN A 266 4.80 8.83 12.64
CA ASN A 266 4.26 9.60 13.76
C ASN A 266 2.91 9.06 14.26
N TYR A 267 2.38 8.00 13.66
CA TYR A 267 1.09 7.45 14.08
C TYR A 267 1.21 6.63 15.38
N GLY A 268 0.30 6.85 16.33
CA GLY A 268 0.31 6.19 17.65
C GLY A 268 1.08 6.94 18.76
N LEU A 269 1.43 8.21 18.55
CA LEU A 269 2.20 9.02 19.51
C LEU A 269 1.51 9.30 20.87
N LEU A 270 0.18 9.20 20.97
CA LEU A 270 -0.57 9.53 22.20
C LEU A 270 -1.30 8.33 22.83
N ASP A 271 -1.71 7.35 22.04
CA ASP A 271 -2.37 6.15 22.55
C ASP A 271 -1.35 5.01 22.58
N SER A 272 -0.82 4.72 23.78
CA SER A 272 0.16 3.64 24.02
C SER A 272 -0.27 2.27 23.52
N ASP A 273 -1.57 2.10 23.25
CA ASP A 273 -2.19 0.85 22.84
C ASP A 273 -2.36 0.73 21.31
N ILE A 274 -2.06 1.79 20.53
CA ILE A 274 -2.21 1.80 19.07
C ILE A 274 -0.85 1.68 18.40
N ASN A 275 -0.51 0.47 17.94
CA ASN A 275 0.63 0.25 17.07
C ASN A 275 0.41 0.96 15.72
N GLY A 276 1.27 1.91 15.38
CA GLY A 276 1.18 2.60 14.10
C GLY A 276 1.63 1.75 12.90
N PRO A 277 1.39 2.20 11.66
CA PRO A 277 1.60 1.38 10.46
C PRO A 277 3.05 0.92 10.24
N ILE A 278 4.05 1.69 10.72
CA ILE A 278 5.44 1.22 10.73
C ILE A 278 5.63 0.03 11.68
N HIS A 279 5.01 0.07 12.87
CA HIS A 279 5.06 -1.03 13.84
C HIS A 279 4.25 -2.24 13.35
N GLU A 280 3.11 -2.00 12.70
CA GLU A 280 2.35 -3.06 12.02
C GLU A 280 3.18 -3.72 10.93
N ALA A 281 3.87 -2.96 10.08
CA ALA A 281 4.77 -3.49 9.04
C ALA A 281 5.92 -4.32 9.64
N LEU A 282 6.55 -3.83 10.72
CA LEU A 282 7.59 -4.58 11.44
C LEU A 282 7.05 -5.88 12.02
N TRP A 283 5.88 -5.84 12.66
CA TRP A 283 5.23 -7.02 13.23
C TRP A 283 4.85 -8.04 12.14
N MET A 284 4.30 -7.59 11.02
CA MET A 284 3.97 -8.46 9.87
C MET A 284 5.22 -9.15 9.34
N MET A 285 6.32 -8.42 9.22
CA MET A 285 7.61 -8.96 8.79
C MET A 285 8.11 -10.02 9.78
N GLU A 286 8.19 -9.70 11.07
CA GLU A 286 8.62 -10.66 12.10
C GLU A 286 7.71 -11.90 12.17
N ALA A 287 6.39 -11.73 12.02
CA ALA A 287 5.43 -12.83 12.00
C ALA A 287 5.63 -13.75 10.78
N LEU A 288 5.94 -13.18 9.61
CA LEU A 288 6.15 -13.95 8.40
C LEU A 288 7.33 -14.90 8.51
N PHE A 289 8.47 -14.40 8.96
CA PHE A 289 9.66 -15.23 9.06
C PHE A 289 9.66 -16.17 10.26
N ARG A 290 8.92 -15.85 11.33
CA ARG A 290 8.74 -16.77 12.46
C ARG A 290 7.96 -18.01 12.06
N ASN A 291 6.96 -17.86 11.21
CA ASN A 291 6.04 -18.94 10.85
C ASN A 291 6.49 -19.70 9.58
N ASN A 292 7.28 -19.07 8.70
CA ASN A 292 7.62 -19.63 7.38
C ASN A 292 9.13 -19.80 7.18
N ASN A 293 9.66 -21.00 7.45
CA ASN A 293 11.07 -21.32 7.21
C ASN A 293 11.45 -21.20 5.72
N SER A 294 10.55 -21.52 4.79
CA SER A 294 10.80 -21.40 3.34
C SER A 294 10.96 -19.95 2.86
N CYS A 295 10.42 -18.98 3.61
CA CYS A 295 10.56 -17.57 3.27
C CYS A 295 11.92 -16.99 3.70
N LYS A 296 12.62 -17.63 4.64
CA LYS A 296 13.90 -17.12 5.18
C LYS A 296 15.02 -17.10 4.14
N SER A 297 14.98 -18.01 3.16
CA SER A 297 15.97 -18.08 2.09
C SER A 297 15.64 -17.18 0.89
N LEU A 298 14.49 -16.52 0.87
CA LEU A 298 14.09 -15.66 -0.25
C LEU A 298 14.73 -14.27 -0.12
N PRO A 299 15.18 -13.65 -1.21
CA PRO A 299 15.59 -12.24 -1.20
C PRO A 299 14.42 -11.34 -0.81
N ILE A 300 14.69 -10.35 0.03
CA ILE A 300 13.69 -9.44 0.60
C ILE A 300 14.01 -8.01 0.18
N TYR A 301 13.07 -7.37 -0.51
CA TYR A 301 13.17 -5.97 -0.91
C TYR A 301 12.29 -5.10 -0.03
N LEU A 302 12.83 -4.00 0.49
CA LEU A 302 12.10 -3.05 1.33
C LEU A 302 11.81 -1.77 0.55
N LEU A 303 10.54 -1.49 0.26
CA LEU A 303 10.11 -0.26 -0.41
C LEU A 303 9.53 0.72 0.61
N PHE A 304 10.30 1.73 0.96
CA PHE A 304 9.87 2.82 1.84
C PHE A 304 9.08 3.85 1.01
N ASN A 305 7.79 3.57 0.86
CA ASN A 305 6.85 4.32 0.05
C ASN A 305 6.34 5.60 0.75
N LYS A 306 5.82 6.56 -0.03
CA LYS A 306 5.36 7.89 0.41
C LYS A 306 6.51 8.79 0.90
N MET A 307 7.67 8.68 0.25
CA MET A 307 8.85 9.48 0.61
C MET A 307 8.67 10.98 0.35
N ASP A 308 7.88 11.33 -0.66
CA ASP A 308 7.42 12.69 -0.95
C ASP A 308 6.64 13.30 0.23
N LEU A 309 5.64 12.59 0.74
CA LEU A 309 4.87 13.02 1.90
C LEU A 309 5.73 13.09 3.16
N PHE A 310 6.64 12.14 3.34
CA PHE A 310 7.57 12.17 4.47
C PHE A 310 8.43 13.44 4.46
N LYS A 311 8.90 13.89 3.30
CA LYS A 311 9.66 15.15 3.16
C LYS A 311 8.81 16.38 3.48
N GLU A 312 7.50 16.35 3.21
CA GLU A 312 6.58 17.46 3.47
C GLU A 312 6.18 17.55 4.96
N ILE A 313 5.87 16.41 5.58
CA ILE A 313 5.36 16.35 6.95
C ILE A 313 6.47 16.65 7.96
N LEU A 314 7.69 16.17 7.72
CA LEU A 314 8.76 16.20 8.72
C LEU A 314 9.18 17.61 9.16
N PRO A 315 9.34 18.62 8.26
CA PRO A 315 9.60 19.99 8.68
C PRO A 315 8.49 20.57 9.57
N SER A 316 7.24 20.26 9.27
CA SER A 316 6.07 20.70 10.05
C SER A 316 6.05 20.03 11.43
N TYR A 317 6.38 18.74 11.48
CA TYR A 317 6.50 17.98 12.73
C TYR A 317 7.52 18.59 13.70
N PHE A 318 8.71 18.96 13.20
CA PHE A 318 9.73 19.59 14.03
C PHE A 318 9.36 21.01 14.48
N LYS A 319 8.70 21.79 13.62
CA LYS A 319 8.19 23.13 14.00
C LYS A 319 7.18 23.06 15.15
N ALA A 320 6.44 21.96 15.27
CA ALA A 320 5.50 21.72 16.37
C ALA A 320 6.18 21.30 17.70
N ASN A 321 7.52 21.34 17.79
CA ASN A 321 8.32 20.89 18.94
C ASN A 321 8.04 19.43 19.38
N LEU A 322 7.54 18.60 18.46
CA LEU A 322 7.35 17.17 18.72
C LEU A 322 8.70 16.46 18.61
N ASN A 323 9.07 15.73 19.67
CA ASN A 323 10.36 15.08 19.74
C ASN A 323 10.26 13.66 19.16
N PHE A 324 10.94 13.41 18.04
CA PHE A 324 11.07 12.05 17.48
C PHE A 324 11.70 11.07 18.50
N ARG A 325 12.52 11.59 19.43
CA ARG A 325 13.06 10.81 20.56
C ARG A 325 11.98 10.30 21.52
N SER A 326 10.76 10.82 21.51
CA SER A 326 9.69 10.27 22.36
C SER A 326 9.29 8.85 21.94
N PHE A 327 9.43 8.51 20.66
CA PHE A 327 9.11 7.19 20.10
C PHE A 327 10.30 6.24 20.11
N TYR A 328 11.50 6.79 19.91
CA TYR A 328 12.76 6.02 19.92
C TYR A 328 13.80 6.61 20.88
N PRO A 329 13.47 6.72 22.19
CA PRO A 329 14.29 7.43 23.18
C PRO A 329 15.68 6.82 23.35
N TYR A 330 15.80 5.51 23.11
CA TYR A 330 17.04 4.76 23.26
C TYR A 330 17.78 4.50 21.94
N SER A 331 17.16 4.81 20.79
CA SER A 331 17.64 4.36 19.48
C SER A 331 18.00 5.51 18.52
N TYR A 332 17.44 6.71 18.69
CA TYR A 332 17.72 7.85 17.81
C TYR A 332 18.43 9.01 18.54
N GLN A 333 19.73 9.18 18.26
CA GLN A 333 20.57 10.20 18.90
C GLN A 333 20.86 11.41 18.00
N LYS A 334 20.52 11.35 16.70
CA LYS A 334 20.84 12.38 15.70
C LYS A 334 19.87 13.57 15.72
N GLY A 335 20.23 14.63 14.99
CA GLY A 335 19.45 15.88 14.87
C GLY A 335 18.29 15.80 13.86
N PRO A 336 17.47 16.85 13.72
CA PRO A 336 16.21 16.83 12.95
C PRO A 336 16.40 16.87 11.43
N CYS A 337 17.11 15.89 10.87
CA CYS A 337 17.35 15.77 9.43
C CYS A 337 16.47 14.68 8.82
N VAL A 338 15.84 14.97 7.68
CA VAL A 338 15.02 14.03 6.90
C VAL A 338 15.77 12.74 6.62
N SER A 339 17.02 12.86 6.16
CA SER A 339 17.85 11.71 5.83
C SER A 339 18.15 10.86 7.07
N ASP A 340 18.49 11.49 8.20
CA ASP A 340 18.83 10.75 9.41
C ASP A 340 17.64 9.96 9.96
N ILE A 341 16.43 10.53 9.93
CA ILE A 341 15.22 9.80 10.34
C ILE A 341 14.87 8.70 9.36
N ALA A 342 14.96 8.97 8.05
CA ALA A 342 14.70 7.97 7.04
C ALA A 342 15.64 6.76 7.20
N TYR A 343 16.95 7.00 7.36
CA TYR A 343 17.93 5.94 7.60
C TYR A 343 17.74 5.24 8.95
N PHE A 344 17.28 5.96 9.96
CA PHE A 344 16.92 5.33 11.22
C PHE A 344 15.75 4.35 11.05
N ILE A 345 14.69 4.74 10.36
CA ILE A 345 13.56 3.84 10.06
C ILE A 345 14.06 2.63 9.25
N VAL A 346 14.89 2.83 8.23
CA VAL A 346 15.53 1.73 7.49
C VAL A 346 16.28 0.77 8.43
N SER A 347 17.04 1.32 9.39
CA SER A 347 17.82 0.52 10.33
C SER A 347 16.94 -0.36 11.24
N LEU A 348 15.70 0.04 11.55
CA LEU A 348 14.78 -0.78 12.33
C LEU A 348 14.40 -2.06 11.59
N PHE A 349 14.08 -1.95 10.30
CA PHE A 349 13.74 -3.10 9.46
C PHE A 349 14.96 -3.97 9.21
N GLN A 350 16.12 -3.38 8.93
CA GLN A 350 17.38 -4.12 8.78
C GLN A 350 17.73 -4.90 10.05
N GLN A 351 17.60 -4.29 11.23
CA GLN A 351 17.85 -4.98 12.50
C GLN A 351 16.84 -6.10 12.76
N ALA A 352 15.56 -5.91 12.40
CA ALA A 352 14.57 -6.97 12.49
C ALA A 352 14.92 -8.14 11.56
N LEU A 353 15.32 -7.86 10.31
CA LEU A 353 15.85 -8.88 9.39
C LEU A 353 17.09 -9.57 9.97
N SER A 354 18.08 -8.85 10.48
CA SER A 354 19.26 -9.48 11.10
C SER A 354 18.88 -10.39 12.27
N ARG A 355 17.94 -9.98 13.14
CA ARG A 355 17.44 -10.82 14.25
C ARG A 355 16.76 -12.10 13.77
N ILE A 356 15.99 -12.00 12.68
CA ILE A 356 15.32 -13.15 12.05
C ILE A 356 16.35 -14.18 11.56
N HIS A 357 17.45 -13.74 10.94
CA HIS A 357 18.50 -14.63 10.42
C HIS A 357 19.40 -15.17 11.55
N GLN A 358 19.72 -14.35 12.55
CA GLN A 358 20.55 -14.75 13.69
C GLN A 358 19.89 -15.80 14.59
N ASN A 359 18.56 -15.88 14.61
CA ASN A 359 17.81 -16.93 15.34
C ASN A 359 18.05 -18.36 14.79
N GLU A 360 18.93 -18.55 13.79
CA GLU A 360 19.51 -19.86 13.46
C GLU A 360 20.66 -20.29 14.41
N THR A 361 21.07 -19.43 15.35
CA THR A 361 22.00 -19.78 16.42
C THR A 361 21.58 -19.14 17.74
N THR A 362 21.55 -19.93 18.81
CA THR A 362 21.33 -19.53 20.22
C THR A 362 19.91 -19.14 20.66
N LEU A 363 19.07 -20.16 20.87
CA LEU A 363 18.27 -20.21 22.10
C LEU A 363 19.25 -20.39 23.28
N THR A 364 19.66 -19.28 23.91
CA THR A 364 20.09 -19.10 25.32
C THR A 364 21.07 -17.93 25.43
N GLY A 365 20.78 -16.96 26.32
CA GLY A 365 21.81 -16.08 26.88
C GLY A 365 21.62 -14.58 26.69
N ASP A 366 20.98 -13.97 27.69
CA ASP A 366 21.24 -12.65 28.30
C ASP A 366 21.72 -11.44 27.45
N PHE A 367 20.92 -10.39 27.55
CA PHE A 367 21.26 -9.00 27.21
C PHE A 367 22.54 -8.54 27.92
N LYS A 368 23.67 -8.46 27.21
CA LYS A 368 24.72 -7.46 27.47
C LYS A 368 25.37 -6.96 26.18
N SER A 369 25.45 -5.63 26.12
CA SER A 369 26.23 -4.77 25.23
C SER A 369 27.38 -5.44 24.46
N GLN A 370 27.35 -5.38 23.13
CA GLN A 370 28.58 -5.47 22.33
C GLN A 370 28.61 -4.47 21.18
N LYS A 371 29.83 -3.98 20.98
CA LYS A 371 30.28 -2.90 20.10
C LYS A 371 30.13 -3.26 18.63
N HIS A 372 30.14 -2.20 17.81
CA HIS A 372 30.53 -2.21 16.40
C HIS A 372 31.70 -3.18 16.15
N ASP A 373 31.41 -4.29 15.48
CA ASP A 373 32.37 -5.03 14.66
C ASP A 373 31.60 -5.73 13.53
N ARG A 374 32.33 -5.95 12.43
CA ARG A 374 31.87 -6.13 11.04
C ARG A 374 30.84 -7.25 10.85
N VAL A 375 29.66 -6.89 10.32
CA VAL A 375 28.63 -7.83 9.84
C VAL A 375 28.90 -8.14 8.36
N ASN A 376 29.59 -9.25 8.12
CA ASN A 376 29.69 -10.00 6.86
C ASN A 376 29.52 -11.46 7.32
N GLU A 377 28.65 -12.34 6.84
CA GLU A 377 27.91 -12.57 5.60
C GLU A 377 26.60 -13.31 5.95
N GLU A 378 25.65 -13.38 5.01
CA GLU A 378 24.28 -13.96 5.11
C GLU A 378 23.16 -12.99 5.54
N MET A 379 23.20 -11.73 5.04
CA MET A 379 21.95 -11.00 4.79
C MET A 379 21.28 -11.62 3.56
N THR A 380 19.95 -11.80 3.57
CA THR A 380 19.20 -12.05 2.34
C THR A 380 19.59 -11.00 1.30
N ASP A 381 19.95 -11.43 0.09
CA ASP A 381 20.59 -10.61 -0.96
C ASP A 381 19.81 -9.34 -1.37
N GLY A 382 18.63 -9.07 -0.82
CA GLY A 382 17.80 -7.94 -1.21
C GLY A 382 18.32 -6.56 -0.76
N PHE A 383 17.67 -5.52 -1.29
CA PHE A 383 18.01 -4.11 -1.04
C PHE A 383 16.77 -3.33 -0.62
N TYR A 384 16.98 -2.10 -0.14
CA TYR A 384 15.89 -1.16 0.12
C TYR A 384 15.91 0.00 -0.86
N GLU A 385 14.73 0.57 -1.12
CA GLU A 385 14.58 1.77 -1.94
C GLU A 385 13.50 2.69 -1.34
N PHE A 386 13.70 4.00 -1.43
CA PHE A 386 12.66 4.98 -1.10
C PHE A 386 11.83 5.27 -2.34
N THR A 387 10.52 5.05 -2.26
CA THR A 387 9.63 5.10 -3.42
C THR A 387 8.49 6.10 -3.25
N ASN A 388 7.96 6.55 -4.38
CA ASN A 388 6.64 7.14 -4.52
C ASN A 388 5.83 6.28 -5.49
N ALA A 389 4.80 5.59 -4.99
CA ALA A 389 3.91 4.75 -5.80
C ALA A 389 3.15 5.54 -6.87
N LEU A 390 3.04 6.86 -6.74
CA LEU A 390 2.43 7.73 -7.75
C LEU A 390 3.40 8.09 -8.89
N ASP A 391 4.72 7.90 -8.72
CA ASP A 391 5.71 8.13 -9.78
C ASP A 391 5.89 6.87 -10.66
N PRO A 392 5.34 6.85 -11.89
CA PRO A 392 5.40 5.68 -12.76
C PRO A 392 6.83 5.34 -13.21
N LEU A 393 7.70 6.35 -13.40
CA LEU A 393 9.08 6.14 -13.83
C LEU A 393 9.91 5.55 -12.71
N GLN A 394 9.66 5.98 -11.48
CA GLN A 394 10.32 5.40 -10.31
C GLN A 394 9.91 3.93 -10.11
N ILE A 395 8.61 3.64 -10.11
CA ILE A 395 8.12 2.26 -9.96
C ILE A 395 8.65 1.35 -11.07
N GLN A 396 8.73 1.84 -12.32
CA GLN A 396 9.33 1.07 -13.40
C GLN A 396 10.79 0.73 -13.11
N ARG A 397 11.61 1.72 -12.72
CA ARG A 397 13.04 1.51 -12.43
C ARG A 397 13.24 0.56 -11.26
N THR A 398 12.47 0.71 -10.19
CA THR A 398 12.51 -0.16 -9.01
C THR A 398 12.22 -1.60 -9.38
N PHE A 399 11.12 -1.88 -10.09
CA PHE A 399 10.77 -3.25 -10.46
C PHE A 399 11.70 -3.84 -11.55
N GLU A 400 12.24 -3.03 -12.46
CA GLU A 400 13.31 -3.46 -13.38
C GLU A 400 14.59 -3.87 -12.61
N ALA A 401 14.96 -3.12 -11.57
CA ALA A 401 16.12 -3.43 -10.73
C ALA A 401 15.91 -4.71 -9.91
N ILE A 402 14.73 -4.85 -9.29
CA ILE A 402 14.34 -6.06 -8.55
C ILE A 402 14.34 -7.27 -9.49
N SER A 403 13.70 -7.18 -10.65
CA SER A 403 13.64 -8.27 -11.64
C SER A 403 15.04 -8.71 -12.07
N LYS A 404 15.92 -7.76 -12.40
CA LYS A 404 17.32 -8.06 -12.76
C LYS A 404 18.07 -8.73 -11.61
N HIS A 405 17.84 -8.29 -10.38
CA HIS A 405 18.51 -8.85 -9.21
C HIS A 405 18.05 -10.28 -8.91
N VAL A 406 16.75 -10.55 -8.97
CA VAL A 406 16.21 -11.92 -8.82
C VAL A 406 16.71 -12.86 -9.92
N GLN A 407 16.81 -12.40 -11.17
CA GLN A 407 17.40 -13.20 -12.26
C GLN A 407 18.86 -13.58 -11.99
N MET A 408 19.66 -12.65 -11.45
CA MET A 408 21.04 -12.95 -11.08
C MET A 408 21.09 -14.02 -10.00
N ILE A 409 20.23 -13.95 -8.98
CA ILE A 409 20.15 -14.95 -7.91
C ILE A 409 19.71 -16.32 -8.46
N LYS A 410 18.70 -16.36 -9.33
CA LYS A 410 18.22 -17.59 -9.99
C LYS A 410 19.25 -18.23 -10.93
N GLY A 411 19.99 -17.40 -11.66
CA GLY A 411 20.99 -17.83 -12.64
C GLY A 411 22.33 -18.25 -12.04
N LEU A 412 22.59 -17.93 -10.77
CA LEU A 412 23.70 -18.51 -10.02
C LEU A 412 23.40 -19.99 -9.78
N PRO A 413 24.34 -20.91 -10.09
CA PRO A 413 24.16 -22.31 -9.73
C PRO A 413 24.05 -22.38 -8.22
N HIS A 414 22.82 -22.54 -7.71
CA HIS A 414 22.60 -22.86 -6.32
C HIS A 414 23.41 -24.12 -6.05
N GLN A 415 24.41 -24.01 -5.18
CA GLN A 415 24.91 -25.16 -4.44
C GLN A 415 23.76 -25.65 -3.55
N ARG A 416 22.73 -26.27 -4.16
CA ARG A 416 21.85 -27.17 -3.45
C ARG A 416 22.79 -28.25 -2.95
N LYS A 417 23.15 -28.17 -1.67
CA LYS A 417 23.81 -29.24 -0.93
C LYS A 417 22.90 -30.45 -1.03
N HIS A 418 23.08 -31.25 -2.09
CA HIS A 418 22.67 -32.63 -2.10
C HIS A 418 23.47 -33.28 -0.97
N THR A 419 22.85 -33.43 0.20
CA THR A 419 23.26 -34.47 1.13
C THR A 419 23.08 -35.79 0.38
N PRO A 420 24.17 -36.53 0.08
CA PRO A 420 24.00 -37.84 -0.51
C PRO A 420 23.31 -38.69 0.55
N SER A 421 22.12 -39.19 0.23
CA SER A 421 21.44 -40.23 1.00
C SER A 421 22.43 -41.39 1.15
N ARG A 422 22.99 -41.54 2.35
CA ARG A 422 23.74 -42.74 2.73
C ARG A 422 22.74 -43.89 2.77
N ASN A 423 22.72 -44.67 1.70
CA ASN A 423 22.29 -46.07 1.77
C ASN A 423 23.24 -46.81 2.71
N ARG A 424 22.72 -47.25 3.85
CA ARG A 424 23.08 -48.52 4.49
C ARG A 424 21.86 -49.09 5.20
#